data_AF-A0AA35IPN4-F1
#
_entry.id   AF-A0AA35IPN4-F1
#
_cell.length_a   1.000
_cell.length_b   1.000
_cell.length_c   1.000
_cell.angle_alpha   90.00
_cell.angle_beta   90.00
_cell.angle_gamma   90.00
#
_symmetry.space_group_name_H-M   'P 1'
#
loop_
_entity.id
_entity.type
_entity.pdbx_description
1 polymer ?
#
loop_
_entity_poly.entity_id
_entity_poly.type
_entity_poly.pdbx_seq_one_letter_code
_entity_poly.pdbx_strand_id
1 'polypeptide(L)'
;MPEYTLLADNIRENIAHFDPNDIFDNLHTIVHEDDNQHNEEAEHFNYDQVLDKSLLSRSSIVGLGLGLMSPVLGMCTSMAIGLINGGPFTIMLGFLISGVCIWFSSLSLGEIVSKFPMELHVGSAMLAPETLKLVCSWYTGWLMLIGNWTMSTSITFAGAQLTISLILMTNSDLISEAHLIFYTVIVFYLVVTAVGLVNLKFARFIEIINKVCVYWIIYAIIFIDILLLVFHKGKFRSLKYALFHFDNNLSGYKSAFISFIIGFQQSNFTLQGFSMLPALADEVKVPERDIPRGMSNAVLLSAFSGVIFLIPIMIILPDNDLLFTNHKVLPIVNIFTKSTDSVVLSFFLVLLILGNLLFSGIGSITTSSRAVYSFSRDQAIPYYDKWTYVEPDSQSKVPKNSVILSMIISYFLGLLALISTAAFNAFIGAAVLCLCSATFIPLVLVLFTRRRAIRSAPVKIRYKFGWFINIVSIVWLLLSMVSVCLPTQLPVTFKTMNYALVVYIFCILVITGLYFKWGKYNFRLPLADDIKAPIPSDPEETVFELENSNVEHTLNSEATVKESVEDISEESLNKPRPRSSYENPFEENEENVIAEYSDEYYKEVQGFDLADDCRHDDI
;
A
#
# COMPACT_ATOMS: atom_id res chain seq x y z
N MET A 1 -13.68 -51.39 -18.92
CA MET A 1 -12.88 -50.54 -18.02
C MET A 1 -11.43 -50.95 -18.18
N PRO A 2 -10.52 -50.09 -18.66
CA PRO A 2 -9.11 -50.24 -18.38
C PRO A 2 -8.74 -49.38 -17.16
N GLU A 3 -8.08 -50.00 -16.18
CA GLU A 3 -7.51 -49.33 -15.01
C GLU A 3 -6.39 -48.38 -15.45
N TYR A 4 -6.53 -47.10 -15.10
CA TYR A 4 -5.42 -46.14 -15.13
C TYR A 4 -4.71 -46.20 -13.77
N THR A 5 -3.56 -46.88 -13.72
CA THR A 5 -2.59 -46.73 -12.64
C THR A 5 -1.92 -45.35 -12.77
N LEU A 6 -2.42 -44.37 -12.02
CA LEU A 6 -1.86 -43.04 -11.90
C LEU A 6 -0.86 -42.99 -10.72
N LEU A 7 0.32 -42.43 -11.04
CA LEU A 7 1.45 -42.06 -10.17
C LEU A 7 2.45 -43.19 -9.83
N ALA A 8 3.71 -42.95 -10.19
CA ALA A 8 4.85 -43.74 -9.76
C ALA A 8 5.02 -43.64 -8.24
N ASP A 9 5.32 -44.77 -7.57
CA ASP A 9 5.44 -44.85 -6.10
C ASP A 9 6.40 -43.82 -5.50
N ASN A 10 7.42 -43.40 -6.25
CA ASN A 10 8.39 -42.36 -5.88
C ASN A 10 7.75 -40.97 -5.67
N ILE A 11 6.59 -40.69 -6.27
CA ILE A 11 5.85 -39.43 -6.08
C ILE A 11 4.94 -39.55 -4.85
N ARG A 12 4.48 -40.76 -4.53
CA ARG A 12 3.60 -41.03 -3.39
C ARG A 12 4.33 -40.87 -2.06
N GLU A 13 5.60 -41.27 -2.00
CA GLU A 13 6.46 -41.07 -0.83
C GLU A 13 6.84 -39.59 -0.61
N ASN A 14 7.05 -38.82 -1.68
CA ASN A 14 7.36 -37.38 -1.56
C ASN A 14 6.14 -36.52 -1.17
N ILE A 15 4.91 -36.96 -1.43
CA ILE A 15 3.68 -36.25 -1.00
C ILE A 15 3.35 -36.57 0.47
N ALA A 16 3.78 -37.72 1.00
CA ALA A 16 3.53 -38.11 2.38
C ALA A 16 4.35 -37.29 3.41
N HIS A 17 5.39 -36.59 2.96
CA HIS A 17 6.27 -35.75 3.78
C HIS A 17 6.14 -34.25 3.50
N PHE A 18 5.04 -33.81 2.90
CA PHE A 18 4.81 -32.39 2.67
C PHE A 18 4.40 -31.69 3.99
N ASP A 19 5.39 -31.18 4.73
CA ASP A 19 5.17 -30.23 5.81
C ASP A 19 5.01 -28.83 5.20
N PRO A 20 3.89 -28.11 5.39
CA PRO A 20 3.74 -26.73 4.95
C PRO A 20 4.86 -25.82 5.47
N ASN A 21 5.50 -26.15 6.60
CA ASN A 21 6.61 -25.40 7.15
C ASN A 21 7.87 -25.49 6.29
N ASP A 22 8.10 -26.56 5.53
CA ASP A 22 9.28 -26.68 4.65
C ASP A 22 9.25 -25.68 3.48
N ILE A 23 8.07 -25.24 3.04
CA ILE A 23 7.95 -24.13 2.07
C ILE A 23 8.38 -22.82 2.73
N PHE A 24 8.01 -22.61 4.00
CA PHE A 24 8.38 -21.41 4.75
C PHE A 24 9.84 -21.43 5.21
N ASP A 25 10.44 -22.61 5.46
CA ASP A 25 11.84 -22.79 5.86
C ASP A 25 12.79 -22.68 4.66
N ASN A 26 12.38 -23.18 3.48
CA ASN A 26 13.11 -22.91 2.23
C ASN A 26 12.98 -21.44 1.78
N LEU A 27 11.90 -20.74 2.18
CA LEU A 27 11.77 -19.29 2.01
C LEU A 27 12.66 -18.53 3.02
N HIS A 28 12.85 -19.07 4.23
CA HIS A 28 13.77 -18.54 5.24
C HIS A 28 15.22 -18.53 4.73
N THR A 29 15.63 -19.55 3.96
CA THR A 29 16.97 -19.64 3.35
C THR A 29 17.21 -18.63 2.22
N ILE A 30 16.16 -18.21 1.49
CA ILE A 30 16.27 -17.10 0.53
C ILE A 30 16.42 -15.75 1.28
N VAL A 31 15.85 -15.69 2.48
CA VAL A 31 15.78 -14.45 3.27
C VAL A 31 16.98 -14.27 4.21
N HIS A 32 17.65 -15.29 4.77
CA HIS A 32 19.00 -15.17 5.40
C HIS A 32 19.62 -16.55 5.74
N GLU A 33 20.87 -16.79 5.33
CA GLU A 33 21.96 -17.40 6.14
C GLU A 33 23.31 -17.19 5.43
N ASP A 34 24.04 -16.14 5.82
CA ASP A 34 25.49 -16.05 5.65
C ASP A 34 26.00 -15.47 6.99
N ASP A 35 26.61 -16.34 7.80
CA ASP A 35 27.19 -16.11 9.14
C ASP A 35 28.41 -15.17 9.11
N ASN A 36 28.29 -13.99 8.51
CA ASN A 36 29.25 -12.91 8.70
C ASN A 36 28.55 -11.75 9.39
N GLN A 37 28.73 -11.69 10.72
CA GLN A 37 28.43 -10.57 11.60
C GLN A 37 29.04 -9.26 11.05
N HIS A 38 28.29 -8.58 10.18
CA HIS A 38 28.40 -7.14 10.00
C HIS A 38 27.05 -6.58 10.41
N ASN A 39 27.07 -5.80 11.50
CA ASN A 39 25.96 -5.23 12.23
C ASN A 39 24.70 -5.01 11.38
N GLU A 40 23.68 -5.84 11.60
CA GLU A 40 22.32 -5.52 11.18
C GLU A 40 21.85 -4.34 12.02
N GLU A 41 21.57 -3.22 11.38
CA GLU A 41 21.23 -1.97 12.06
C GLU A 41 20.00 -1.38 11.39
N ALA A 42 18.82 -1.55 12.02
CA ALA A 42 17.66 -0.73 11.70
C ALA A 42 17.92 0.70 12.19
N GLU A 43 17.58 1.69 11.37
CA GLU A 43 17.63 3.08 11.83
C GLU A 43 16.49 3.33 12.82
N HIS A 44 16.87 3.85 13.98
CA HIS A 44 15.95 4.28 15.01
C HIS A 44 15.75 5.78 14.86
N PHE A 45 14.51 6.23 15.01
CA PHE A 45 14.11 7.62 14.82
C PHE A 45 13.65 8.21 16.15
N ASN A 46 14.09 9.43 16.44
CA ASN A 46 13.68 10.18 17.61
C ASN A 46 12.28 10.77 17.40
N TYR A 47 11.25 10.09 17.91
CA TYR A 47 9.91 10.64 18.04
C TYR A 47 9.13 9.97 19.18
N ASP A 48 8.17 10.70 19.74
CA ASP A 48 7.24 10.16 20.74
C ASP A 48 6.29 9.16 20.07
N GLN A 49 6.55 7.88 20.28
CA GLN A 49 5.71 6.82 19.74
C GLN A 49 4.48 6.61 20.63
N VAL A 50 3.34 7.18 20.21
CA VAL A 50 2.08 7.18 20.98
C VAL A 50 1.22 5.93 20.74
N LEU A 51 1.37 5.28 19.58
CA LEU A 51 0.63 4.06 19.22
C LEU A 51 1.17 2.82 19.95
N ASP A 52 0.30 1.83 20.18
CA ASP A 52 0.65 0.62 20.93
C ASP A 52 1.40 -0.39 20.05
N LYS A 53 2.71 -0.57 20.32
CA LYS A 53 3.59 -1.55 19.65
C LYS A 53 3.09 -3.00 19.71
N SER A 54 2.19 -3.32 20.64
CA SER A 54 1.69 -4.70 20.84
C SER A 54 0.39 -4.99 20.09
N LEU A 55 -0.16 -4.02 19.36
CA LEU A 55 -1.47 -4.14 18.73
C LEU A 55 -1.45 -5.13 17.55
N LEU A 56 -0.34 -5.23 16.82
CA LEU A 56 -0.25 -6.08 15.63
C LEU A 56 0.91 -7.08 15.69
N SER A 57 0.57 -8.37 15.62
CA SER A 57 1.53 -9.46 15.39
C SER A 57 1.81 -9.68 13.90
N ARG A 58 2.92 -10.35 13.56
CA ARG A 58 3.25 -10.73 12.16
C ARG A 58 2.10 -11.41 11.43
N SER A 59 1.39 -12.33 12.08
CA SER A 59 0.23 -13.02 11.51
C SER A 59 -0.93 -12.07 11.18
N SER A 60 -1.10 -11.02 11.99
CA SER A 60 -2.09 -9.96 11.74
C SER A 60 -1.69 -9.13 10.52
N ILE A 61 -0.40 -8.82 10.33
CA ILE A 61 0.10 -8.11 9.14
C ILE A 61 -0.15 -8.93 7.87
N VAL A 62 0.12 -10.24 7.91
CA VAL A 62 -0.15 -11.14 6.78
C VAL A 62 -1.65 -11.13 6.45
N GLY A 63 -2.51 -11.27 7.47
CA GLY A 63 -3.96 -11.25 7.29
C GLY A 63 -4.50 -9.92 6.78
N LEU A 64 -3.96 -8.81 7.27
CA LEU A 64 -4.28 -7.48 6.77
C LEU A 64 -3.85 -7.30 5.31
N GLY A 65 -2.63 -7.72 4.97
CA GLY A 65 -2.12 -7.66 3.59
C GLY A 65 -2.93 -8.52 2.61
N LEU A 66 -3.25 -9.76 3.01
CA LEU A 66 -4.13 -10.64 2.25
C LEU A 66 -5.55 -10.05 2.13
N GLY A 67 -6.04 -9.40 3.18
CA GLY A 67 -7.31 -8.67 3.18
C GLY A 67 -7.30 -7.47 2.24
N LEU A 68 -6.23 -6.68 2.19
CA LEU A 68 -6.10 -5.53 1.29
C LEU A 68 -6.06 -5.96 -0.18
N MET A 69 -5.28 -7.00 -0.50
CA MET A 69 -5.18 -7.52 -1.87
C MET A 69 -6.43 -8.31 -2.26
N SER A 70 -7.01 -9.03 -1.31
CA SER A 70 -8.22 -9.86 -1.43
C SER A 70 -8.39 -10.44 -2.83
N PRO A 71 -7.63 -11.49 -3.17
CA PRO A 71 -7.60 -12.05 -4.52
C PRO A 71 -9.01 -12.32 -5.04
N VAL A 72 -9.88 -12.84 -4.19
CA VAL A 72 -11.29 -13.09 -4.52
C VAL A 72 -12.03 -11.81 -4.92
N LEU A 73 -12.04 -10.78 -4.07
CA LEU A 73 -12.82 -9.57 -4.32
C LEU A 73 -12.26 -8.77 -5.51
N GLY A 74 -10.95 -8.53 -5.51
CA GLY A 74 -10.28 -7.71 -6.52
C GLY A 74 -10.46 -8.31 -7.91
N MET A 75 -10.24 -9.62 -8.06
CA MET A 75 -10.42 -10.29 -9.35
C MET A 75 -11.87 -10.29 -9.80
N CYS A 76 -12.83 -10.57 -8.91
CA CYS A 76 -14.24 -10.65 -9.27
C CYS A 76 -14.81 -9.31 -9.75
N THR A 77 -14.43 -8.22 -9.08
CA THR A 77 -14.95 -6.87 -9.38
C THR A 77 -14.30 -6.24 -10.61
N SER A 78 -13.05 -6.60 -10.92
CA SER A 78 -12.32 -6.10 -12.09
C SER A 78 -12.26 -7.09 -13.27
N MET A 79 -12.88 -8.27 -13.16
CA MET A 79 -12.84 -9.37 -14.15
C MET A 79 -13.22 -8.95 -15.57
N ALA A 80 -14.12 -7.97 -15.69
CA ALA A 80 -14.54 -7.43 -16.98
C ALA A 80 -13.32 -7.00 -17.84
N ILE A 81 -12.34 -6.34 -17.22
CA ILE A 81 -11.16 -5.81 -17.91
C ILE A 81 -10.37 -6.95 -18.57
N GLY A 82 -10.09 -8.02 -17.81
CA GLY A 82 -9.37 -9.20 -18.30
C GLY A 82 -10.17 -9.97 -19.36
N LEU A 83 -11.48 -10.17 -19.16
CA LEU A 83 -12.34 -10.88 -20.11
C LEU A 83 -12.41 -10.19 -21.47
N ILE A 84 -12.54 -8.86 -21.49
CA ILE A 84 -12.60 -8.06 -22.71
C ILE A 84 -11.25 -8.05 -23.43
N ASN A 85 -10.15 -8.05 -22.66
CA ASN A 85 -8.79 -7.81 -23.15
C ASN A 85 -7.92 -9.08 -23.10
N GLY A 86 -8.41 -10.15 -23.74
CA GLY A 86 -7.66 -11.38 -23.96
C GLY A 86 -8.20 -12.60 -23.21
N GLY A 87 -9.30 -12.47 -22.47
CA GLY A 87 -10.04 -13.62 -21.96
C GLY A 87 -9.26 -14.46 -20.94
N PRO A 88 -9.47 -15.79 -20.90
CA PRO A 88 -8.85 -16.68 -19.92
C PRO A 88 -7.31 -16.61 -19.89
N PHE A 89 -6.65 -16.50 -21.05
CA PHE A 89 -5.20 -16.39 -21.12
C PHE A 89 -4.69 -15.17 -20.36
N THR A 90 -5.27 -13.99 -20.59
CA THR A 90 -4.82 -12.78 -19.92
C THR A 90 -5.11 -12.81 -18.42
N ILE A 91 -6.26 -13.36 -18.02
CA ILE A 91 -6.62 -13.48 -16.60
C ILE A 91 -5.64 -14.42 -15.89
N MET A 92 -5.41 -15.62 -16.41
CA MET A 92 -4.54 -16.62 -15.77
C MET A 92 -3.06 -16.25 -15.83
N LEU A 93 -2.54 -16.04 -17.04
CA LEU A 93 -1.11 -15.78 -17.22
C LEU A 93 -0.74 -14.38 -16.71
N GLY A 94 -1.62 -13.40 -16.91
CA GLY A 94 -1.43 -12.06 -16.34
C GLY A 94 -1.36 -12.13 -14.82
N PHE A 95 -2.22 -12.90 -14.16
CA PHE A 95 -2.19 -13.03 -12.70
C PHE A 95 -0.91 -13.72 -12.20
N LEU A 96 -0.43 -14.76 -12.89
CA LEU A 96 0.82 -15.44 -12.54
C LEU A 96 2.02 -14.48 -12.66
N ILE A 97 2.13 -13.76 -13.78
CA ILE A 97 3.23 -12.81 -14.01
C ILE A 97 3.15 -11.66 -13.01
N SER A 98 1.97 -11.08 -12.80
CA SER A 98 1.72 -10.05 -11.78
C SER A 98 2.11 -10.53 -10.39
N GLY A 99 1.75 -11.75 -10.01
CA GLY A 99 2.10 -12.35 -8.72
C GLY A 99 3.59 -12.38 -8.47
N VAL A 100 4.37 -12.87 -9.44
CA VAL A 100 5.84 -12.94 -9.33
C VAL A 100 6.48 -11.55 -9.29
N CYS A 101 6.07 -10.65 -10.19
CA CYS A 101 6.65 -9.31 -10.27
C CYS A 101 6.30 -8.43 -9.06
N ILE A 102 5.08 -8.54 -8.53
CA ILE A 102 4.67 -7.84 -7.31
C ILE A 102 5.33 -8.47 -6.09
N TRP A 103 5.56 -9.78 -6.08
CA TRP A 103 6.35 -10.40 -5.03
C TRP A 103 7.79 -9.86 -5.02
N PHE A 104 8.44 -9.72 -6.17
CA PHE A 104 9.74 -9.05 -6.26
C PHE A 104 9.69 -7.60 -5.78
N SER A 105 8.63 -6.87 -6.14
CA SER A 105 8.39 -5.49 -5.66
C SER A 105 8.25 -5.44 -4.14
N SER A 106 7.56 -6.41 -3.54
CA SER A 106 7.42 -6.54 -2.10
C SER A 106 8.75 -6.86 -1.41
N LEU A 107 9.60 -7.70 -2.01
CA LEU A 107 10.92 -8.03 -1.48
C LEU A 107 11.83 -6.79 -1.49
N SER A 108 11.92 -6.09 -2.61
CA SER A 108 12.76 -4.89 -2.72
C SER A 108 12.27 -3.74 -1.84
N LEU A 109 10.94 -3.56 -1.72
CA LEU A 109 10.35 -2.61 -0.79
C LEU A 109 10.59 -3.03 0.67
N GLY A 110 10.53 -4.34 0.93
CA GLY A 110 10.77 -4.93 2.25
C GLY A 110 12.16 -4.64 2.79
N GLU A 111 13.19 -4.65 1.96
CA GLU A 111 14.55 -4.26 2.39
C GLU A 111 14.63 -2.79 2.84
N ILE A 112 13.92 -1.91 2.14
CA ILE A 112 13.86 -0.48 2.48
C ILE A 112 13.14 -0.31 3.81
N VAL A 113 11.96 -0.92 3.97
CA VAL A 113 11.17 -0.86 5.21
C VAL A 113 11.90 -1.57 6.36
N SER A 114 12.72 -2.58 6.08
CA SER A 114 13.54 -3.22 7.10
C SER A 114 14.63 -2.29 7.62
N LYS A 115 15.28 -1.52 6.74
CA LYS A 115 16.30 -0.54 7.13
C LYS A 115 15.68 0.68 7.82
N PHE A 116 14.57 1.18 7.29
CA PHE A 116 13.84 2.34 7.77
C PHE A 116 12.41 1.92 8.14
N PRO A 117 12.17 1.41 9.37
CA PRO A 117 10.91 0.79 9.80
C PRO A 117 9.83 1.83 10.11
N MET A 118 9.47 2.61 9.09
CA MET A 118 8.49 3.70 9.11
C MET A 118 7.66 3.65 7.83
N GLU A 119 6.71 4.57 7.70
CA GLU A 119 6.03 4.79 6.43
C GLU A 119 7.03 5.17 5.32
N LEU A 120 6.67 4.85 4.08
CA LEU A 120 7.56 4.86 2.93
C LEU A 120 8.20 6.22 2.61
N HIS A 121 7.58 7.34 3.00
CA HIS A 121 8.14 8.68 2.78
C HIS A 121 9.43 8.92 3.55
N VAL A 122 9.60 8.32 4.74
CA VAL A 122 10.85 8.38 5.50
C VAL A 122 11.95 7.61 4.77
N GLY A 123 11.65 6.41 4.28
CA GLY A 123 12.60 5.62 3.48
C GLY A 123 13.07 6.37 2.23
N SER A 124 12.16 7.04 1.52
CA SER A 124 12.53 7.92 0.40
C SER A 124 13.43 9.08 0.81
N ALA A 125 13.21 9.66 1.99
CA ALA A 125 14.04 10.76 2.49
C ALA A 125 15.48 10.30 2.77
N MET A 126 15.63 9.15 3.44
CA MET A 126 16.94 8.63 3.85
C MET A 126 17.76 8.10 2.66
N LEU A 127 17.10 7.70 1.58
CA LEU A 127 17.75 7.25 0.35
C LEU A 127 18.08 8.38 -0.63
N ALA A 128 17.46 9.55 -0.46
CA ALA A 128 17.65 10.67 -1.36
C ALA A 128 18.95 11.46 -1.04
N PRO A 129 19.56 12.12 -2.05
CA PRO A 129 20.62 13.10 -1.82
C PRO A 129 20.15 14.22 -0.88
N GLU A 130 21.05 14.78 -0.08
CA GLU A 130 20.75 15.84 0.92
C GLU A 130 19.86 16.96 0.37
N THR A 131 20.14 17.43 -0.85
CA THR A 131 19.39 18.52 -1.50
C THR A 131 17.97 18.17 -1.90
N LEU A 132 17.65 16.87 -2.04
CA LEU A 132 16.36 16.38 -2.53
C LEU A 132 15.59 15.56 -1.48
N LYS A 133 16.10 15.40 -0.25
CA LYS A 133 15.45 14.59 0.80
C LYS A 133 14.02 15.00 1.06
N LEU A 134 13.80 16.29 1.32
CA LEU A 134 12.50 16.83 1.64
C LEU A 134 11.52 16.68 0.46
N VAL A 135 12.00 16.93 -0.76
CA VAL A 135 11.21 16.81 -1.99
C VAL A 135 10.79 15.36 -2.22
N CYS A 136 11.73 14.42 -2.23
CA CYS A 136 11.44 13.00 -2.49
C CYS A 136 10.48 12.42 -1.45
N SER A 137 10.67 12.78 -0.18
CA SER A 137 9.78 12.39 0.90
C SER A 137 8.38 12.98 0.74
N TRP A 138 8.28 14.28 0.44
CA TRP A 138 7.00 14.97 0.23
C TRP A 138 6.16 14.34 -0.87
N TYR A 139 6.75 14.11 -2.04
CA TYR A 139 6.04 13.44 -3.14
C TYR A 139 5.67 12.01 -2.78
N THR A 140 6.59 11.25 -2.18
CA THR A 140 6.30 9.85 -1.76
C THR A 140 5.12 9.80 -0.80
N GLY A 141 5.12 10.64 0.24
CA GLY A 141 4.08 10.67 1.27
C GLY A 141 2.73 11.10 0.72
N TRP A 142 2.65 12.19 -0.05
CA TRP A 142 1.37 12.62 -0.63
C TRP A 142 0.82 11.65 -1.67
N LEU A 143 1.68 11.07 -2.52
CA LEU A 143 1.26 10.05 -3.48
C LEU A 143 0.76 8.79 -2.77
N MET A 144 1.44 8.37 -1.69
CA MET A 144 0.98 7.26 -0.85
C MET A 144 -0.37 7.58 -0.20
N LEU A 145 -0.52 8.77 0.37
CA LEU A 145 -1.74 9.19 1.06
C LEU A 145 -2.95 9.27 0.14
N ILE A 146 -2.80 9.94 -1.01
CA ILE A 146 -3.85 9.99 -2.04
C ILE A 146 -4.16 8.58 -2.52
N GLY A 147 -3.13 7.77 -2.80
CA GLY A 147 -3.27 6.37 -3.17
C GLY A 147 -4.07 5.54 -2.15
N ASN A 148 -3.82 5.74 -0.86
CA ASN A 148 -4.52 5.02 0.21
C ASN A 148 -6.01 5.39 0.30
N TRP A 149 -6.33 6.69 0.28
CA TRP A 149 -7.72 7.16 0.30
C TRP A 149 -8.52 6.71 -0.92
N THR A 150 -7.90 6.83 -2.09
CA THR A 150 -8.50 6.47 -3.37
C THR A 150 -8.71 4.95 -3.50
N MET A 151 -7.73 4.12 -3.10
CA MET A 151 -7.89 2.66 -3.08
C MET A 151 -8.94 2.21 -2.07
N SER A 152 -8.98 2.81 -0.89
CA SER A 152 -10.03 2.53 0.10
C SER A 152 -11.43 2.80 -0.46
N THR A 153 -11.58 3.92 -1.16
CA THR A 153 -12.80 4.28 -1.89
C THR A 153 -13.12 3.23 -2.95
N SER A 154 -12.12 2.81 -3.73
CA SER A 154 -12.28 1.81 -4.79
C SER A 154 -12.79 0.47 -4.26
N ILE A 155 -12.16 -0.07 -3.21
CA ILE A 155 -12.50 -1.36 -2.60
C ILE A 155 -13.95 -1.35 -2.09
N THR A 156 -14.30 -0.31 -1.32
CA THR A 156 -15.64 -0.20 -0.73
C THR A 156 -16.71 0.07 -1.79
N PHE A 157 -16.39 0.81 -2.87
CA PHE A 157 -17.30 1.04 -3.98
C PHE A 157 -17.50 -0.22 -4.84
N ALA A 158 -16.44 -0.97 -5.11
CA ALA A 158 -16.51 -2.27 -5.79
C ALA A 158 -17.39 -3.26 -5.01
N GLY A 159 -17.28 -3.24 -3.68
CA GLY A 159 -18.18 -3.96 -2.79
C GLY A 159 -19.65 -3.55 -2.90
N ALA A 160 -19.91 -2.24 -3.02
CA ALA A 160 -21.25 -1.73 -3.23
C ALA A 160 -21.83 -2.17 -4.59
N GLN A 161 -21.03 -2.12 -5.66
CA GLN A 161 -21.41 -2.63 -6.98
C GLN A 161 -21.73 -4.13 -6.95
N LEU A 162 -20.96 -4.92 -6.19
CA LEU A 162 -21.22 -6.34 -6.00
C LEU A 162 -22.50 -6.60 -5.19
N THR A 163 -22.78 -5.76 -4.18
CA THR A 163 -24.02 -5.83 -3.40
C THR A 163 -25.24 -5.48 -4.25
N ILE A 164 -25.14 -4.46 -5.11
CA ILE A 164 -26.20 -4.13 -6.07
C ILE A 164 -26.40 -5.26 -7.08
N SER A 165 -25.32 -5.86 -7.56
CA SER A 165 -25.38 -7.04 -8.46
C SER A 165 -26.07 -8.24 -7.79
N LEU A 166 -25.84 -8.46 -6.49
CA LEU A 166 -26.53 -9.47 -5.68
C LEU A 166 -28.04 -9.23 -5.61
N ILE A 167 -28.48 -7.97 -5.51
CA ILE A 167 -29.91 -7.64 -5.48
C ILE A 167 -30.54 -7.84 -6.87
N LEU A 168 -29.86 -7.38 -7.91
CA LEU A 168 -30.35 -7.41 -9.29
C LEU A 168 -30.30 -8.79 -9.95
N MET A 169 -29.56 -9.76 -9.40
CA MET A 169 -29.57 -11.13 -9.96
C MET A 169 -30.94 -11.81 -9.85
N THR A 170 -31.76 -11.44 -8.85
CA THR A 170 -33.09 -12.03 -8.65
C THR A 170 -34.15 -11.28 -9.44
N ASN A 171 -34.03 -9.96 -9.54
CA ASN A 171 -34.95 -9.11 -10.30
C ASN A 171 -34.18 -7.95 -10.95
N SER A 172 -33.90 -8.07 -12.25
CA SER A 172 -33.13 -7.08 -13.04
C SER A 172 -33.85 -5.75 -13.26
N ASP A 173 -35.17 -5.74 -13.08
CA ASP A 173 -36.03 -4.58 -13.32
C ASP A 173 -36.30 -3.77 -12.04
N LEU A 174 -35.86 -4.28 -10.89
CA LEU A 174 -36.03 -3.62 -9.60
C LEU A 174 -35.41 -2.22 -9.57
N ILE A 175 -34.27 -2.04 -10.23
CA ILE A 175 -33.57 -0.76 -10.33
C ILE A 175 -33.45 -0.37 -11.80
N SER A 176 -34.04 0.78 -12.13
CA SER A 176 -33.85 1.42 -13.43
C SER A 176 -32.41 1.89 -13.61
N GLU A 177 -31.89 1.82 -14.83
CA GLU A 177 -30.52 2.20 -15.17
C GLU A 177 -30.18 3.64 -14.74
N ALA A 178 -31.16 4.55 -14.85
CA ALA A 178 -31.01 5.94 -14.42
C ALA A 178 -30.73 6.11 -12.91
N HIS A 179 -31.18 5.16 -12.08
CA HIS A 179 -31.02 5.20 -10.62
C HIS A 179 -29.92 4.26 -10.11
N LEU A 180 -29.28 3.46 -10.99
CA LEU A 180 -28.32 2.43 -10.60
C LEU A 180 -27.15 3.02 -9.81
N ILE A 181 -26.56 4.10 -10.32
CA ILE A 181 -25.41 4.77 -9.69
C ILE A 181 -25.82 5.38 -8.35
N PHE A 182 -27.01 5.98 -8.28
CA PHE A 182 -27.54 6.59 -7.06
C PHE A 182 -27.65 5.56 -5.92
N TYR A 183 -28.26 4.40 -6.18
CA TYR A 183 -28.35 3.33 -5.18
C TYR A 183 -26.98 2.72 -4.86
N THR A 184 -26.08 2.61 -5.84
CA THR A 184 -24.71 2.14 -5.62
C THR A 184 -23.97 3.06 -4.63
N VAL A 185 -24.11 4.38 -4.76
CA VAL A 185 -23.48 5.36 -3.86
C VAL A 185 -24.07 5.29 -2.45
N ILE A 186 -25.38 5.05 -2.31
CA ILE A 186 -26.01 4.84 -0.99
C ILE A 186 -25.42 3.60 -0.31
N VAL A 187 -25.36 2.47 -1.03
CA VAL A 187 -24.78 1.23 -0.49
C VAL A 187 -23.31 1.43 -0.16
N PHE A 188 -22.56 2.14 -1.01
CA PHE A 188 -21.17 2.52 -0.73
C PHE A 188 -21.04 3.30 0.58
N TYR A 189 -21.90 4.28 0.84
CA TYR A 189 -21.87 5.02 2.11
C TYR A 189 -22.17 4.13 3.31
N LEU A 190 -23.11 3.19 3.18
CA LEU A 190 -23.38 2.21 4.23
C LEU A 190 -22.17 1.31 4.50
N VAL A 191 -21.51 0.83 3.44
CA VAL A 191 -20.30 0.00 3.55
C VAL A 191 -19.16 0.77 4.23
N VAL A 192 -18.84 1.98 3.77
CA VAL A 192 -17.79 2.84 4.36
C VAL A 192 -18.10 3.13 5.82
N THR A 193 -19.36 3.41 6.15
CA THR A 193 -19.80 3.63 7.54
C THR A 193 -19.60 2.38 8.39
N ALA A 194 -19.99 1.20 7.90
CA ALA A 194 -19.85 -0.05 8.62
C ALA A 194 -18.38 -0.38 8.92
N VAL A 195 -17.51 -0.34 7.91
CA VAL A 195 -16.07 -0.65 8.09
C VAL A 195 -15.34 0.43 8.91
N GLY A 196 -15.77 1.70 8.80
CA GLY A 196 -15.28 2.80 9.61
C GLY A 196 -15.67 2.68 11.08
N LEU A 197 -16.91 2.26 11.38
CA LEU A 197 -17.37 2.00 12.74
C LEU A 197 -16.58 0.86 13.41
N VAL A 198 -16.19 -0.17 12.65
CA VAL A 198 -15.29 -1.22 13.14
C VAL A 198 -13.94 -0.64 13.54
N ASN A 199 -13.35 0.22 12.70
CA ASN A 199 -12.10 0.90 13.00
C ASN A 199 -12.18 1.84 14.21
N LEU A 200 -13.33 2.48 14.45
CA LEU A 200 -13.52 3.43 15.56
C LEU A 200 -13.84 2.75 16.90
N LYS A 201 -14.75 1.77 16.91
CA LYS A 201 -15.28 1.15 18.14
C LYS A 201 -14.64 -0.19 18.48
N PHE A 202 -14.19 -0.93 17.46
CA PHE A 202 -13.71 -2.30 17.61
C PHE A 202 -12.21 -2.40 17.27
N ALA A 203 -11.48 -1.29 17.39
CA ALA A 203 -10.04 -1.24 17.13
C ALA A 203 -9.22 -2.31 17.87
N ARG A 204 -9.56 -2.59 19.14
CA ARG A 204 -8.93 -3.67 19.93
C ARG A 204 -9.06 -5.07 19.32
N PHE A 205 -10.03 -5.28 18.42
CA PHE A 205 -10.27 -6.55 17.76
C PHE A 205 -9.63 -6.62 16.36
N ILE A 206 -8.98 -5.54 15.89
CA ILE A 206 -8.36 -5.50 14.55
C ILE A 206 -7.38 -6.67 14.37
N GLU A 207 -6.60 -7.00 15.40
CA GLU A 207 -5.68 -8.15 15.33
C GLU A 207 -6.42 -9.48 15.09
N ILE A 208 -7.51 -9.71 15.81
CA ILE A 208 -8.33 -10.92 15.69
C ILE A 208 -9.02 -10.94 14.33
N ILE A 209 -9.56 -9.80 13.89
CA ILE A 209 -10.21 -9.64 12.58
C ILE A 209 -9.23 -9.99 11.46
N ASN A 210 -7.99 -9.50 11.52
CA ASN A 210 -6.97 -9.80 10.52
C ASN A 210 -6.59 -11.28 10.52
N LYS A 211 -6.47 -11.92 11.69
CA LYS A 211 -6.24 -13.38 11.78
C LYS A 211 -7.40 -14.17 11.18
N VAL A 212 -8.64 -13.80 11.48
CA VAL A 212 -9.86 -14.43 10.90
C VAL A 212 -9.94 -14.22 9.39
N CYS A 213 -9.48 -13.08 8.88
CA CYS A 213 -9.46 -12.77 7.45
C CYS A 213 -8.72 -13.84 6.64
N VAL A 214 -7.57 -14.34 7.14
CA VAL A 214 -6.81 -15.40 6.46
C VAL A 214 -7.65 -16.65 6.29
N TYR A 215 -8.25 -17.13 7.37
CA TYR A 215 -9.11 -18.30 7.32
C TYR A 215 -10.30 -18.07 6.40
N TRP A 216 -10.98 -16.93 6.53
CA TRP A 216 -12.15 -16.62 5.71
C TRP A 216 -11.83 -16.62 4.21
N ILE A 217 -10.73 -15.99 3.79
CA ILE A 217 -10.34 -15.94 2.37
C ILE A 217 -10.06 -17.35 1.84
N ILE A 218 -9.28 -18.16 2.57
CA ILE A 218 -8.94 -19.52 2.16
C ILE A 218 -10.20 -20.40 2.07
N TYR A 219 -11.07 -20.35 3.08
CA TYR A 219 -12.33 -21.09 3.06
C TYR A 219 -13.25 -20.60 1.95
N ALA A 220 -13.39 -19.29 1.76
CA ALA A 220 -14.22 -18.72 0.69
C ALA A 220 -13.76 -19.24 -0.68
N ILE A 221 -12.45 -19.28 -0.94
CA ILE A 221 -11.90 -19.84 -2.19
C ILE A 221 -12.28 -21.31 -2.34
N ILE A 222 -11.96 -22.14 -1.34
CA ILE A 222 -12.23 -23.58 -1.38
C ILE A 222 -13.73 -23.87 -1.57
N PHE A 223 -14.59 -23.18 -0.82
CA PHE A 223 -16.04 -23.35 -0.92
C PHE A 223 -16.57 -22.88 -2.26
N ILE A 224 -16.14 -21.71 -2.75
CA ILE A 224 -16.59 -21.20 -4.05
C ILE A 224 -16.18 -22.18 -5.15
N ASP A 225 -14.92 -22.59 -5.18
CA ASP A 225 -14.37 -23.47 -6.21
C ASP A 225 -15.05 -24.85 -6.22
N ILE A 226 -15.17 -25.50 -5.05
CA ILE A 226 -15.83 -26.81 -4.93
C ILE A 226 -17.30 -26.72 -5.35
N LEU A 227 -18.04 -25.73 -4.82
CA LEU A 227 -19.46 -25.59 -5.14
C LEU A 227 -19.68 -25.30 -6.62
N LEU A 228 -18.83 -24.48 -7.23
CA LEU A 228 -18.89 -24.21 -8.66
C LEU A 228 -18.63 -25.47 -9.49
N LEU A 229 -17.61 -26.26 -9.16
CA LEU A 229 -17.29 -27.49 -9.89
C LEU A 229 -18.36 -28.58 -9.72
N VAL A 230 -18.92 -28.72 -8.52
CA VAL A 230 -19.93 -29.75 -8.21
C VAL A 230 -21.28 -29.43 -8.84
N PHE A 231 -21.70 -28.16 -8.82
CA PHE A 231 -23.03 -27.74 -9.27
C PHE A 231 -23.05 -27.13 -10.68
N HIS A 232 -21.94 -27.19 -11.42
CA HIS A 232 -21.91 -26.77 -12.81
C HIS A 232 -22.84 -27.65 -13.66
N LYS A 233 -23.76 -27.03 -14.40
CA LYS A 233 -24.67 -27.75 -15.32
C LYS A 233 -24.22 -27.73 -16.78
N GLY A 234 -23.19 -26.94 -17.10
CA GLY A 234 -22.65 -26.81 -18.46
C GLY A 234 -21.60 -27.87 -18.80
N LYS A 235 -21.00 -27.73 -19.98
CA LYS A 235 -19.82 -28.51 -20.35
C LYS A 235 -18.57 -27.82 -19.83
N PHE A 236 -17.78 -28.53 -19.04
CA PHE A 236 -16.45 -28.08 -18.65
C PHE A 236 -15.59 -27.79 -19.89
N ARG A 237 -14.94 -26.63 -19.90
CA ARG A 237 -13.91 -26.30 -20.89
C ARG A 237 -12.65 -27.09 -20.56
N SER A 238 -11.85 -27.38 -21.59
CA SER A 238 -10.55 -28.03 -21.38
C SER A 238 -9.60 -27.11 -20.59
N LEU A 239 -8.65 -27.69 -19.84
CA LEU A 239 -7.60 -26.92 -19.17
C LEU A 239 -6.77 -26.08 -20.16
N LYS A 240 -6.60 -26.58 -21.39
CA LYS A 240 -5.97 -25.83 -22.48
C LYS A 240 -6.72 -24.54 -22.80
N TYR A 241 -8.05 -24.57 -22.77
CA TYR A 241 -8.86 -23.38 -22.96
C TYR A 241 -8.68 -22.41 -21.79
N ALA A 242 -8.81 -22.90 -20.56
CA ALA A 242 -8.69 -22.07 -19.36
C ALA A 242 -7.32 -21.35 -19.25
N LEU A 243 -6.23 -21.98 -19.69
CA LEU A 243 -4.88 -21.42 -19.59
C LEU A 243 -4.41 -20.66 -20.84
N PHE A 244 -4.82 -21.09 -22.04
CA PHE A 244 -4.22 -20.62 -23.29
C PHE A 244 -5.21 -20.01 -24.30
N HIS A 245 -6.50 -19.96 -23.98
CA HIS A 245 -7.46 -19.31 -24.87
C HIS A 245 -7.36 -17.79 -24.76
N PHE A 246 -6.98 -17.14 -25.85
CA PHE A 246 -6.91 -15.70 -25.98
C PHE A 246 -8.03 -15.19 -26.89
N ASP A 247 -8.82 -14.24 -26.38
CA ASP A 247 -9.87 -13.55 -27.14
C ASP A 247 -9.89 -12.07 -26.79
N ASN A 248 -9.67 -11.21 -27.78
CA ASN A 248 -9.71 -9.76 -27.64
C ASN A 248 -10.75 -9.08 -28.55
N ASN A 249 -11.72 -9.83 -29.08
CA ASN A 249 -12.72 -9.32 -30.01
C ASN A 249 -13.53 -8.15 -29.43
N LEU A 250 -13.81 -8.17 -28.13
CA LEU A 250 -14.56 -7.12 -27.43
C LEU A 250 -13.73 -5.86 -27.15
N SER A 251 -12.40 -5.93 -27.24
CA SER A 251 -11.51 -4.81 -26.91
C SER A 251 -11.43 -3.75 -28.02
N GLY A 252 -11.65 -4.15 -29.28
CA GLY A 252 -11.43 -3.30 -30.46
C GLY A 252 -9.95 -3.08 -30.82
N TYR A 253 -9.00 -3.60 -30.03
CA TYR A 253 -7.57 -3.54 -30.35
C TYR A 253 -7.16 -4.63 -31.32
N LYS A 254 -6.43 -4.26 -32.38
CA LYS A 254 -5.86 -5.22 -33.34
C LYS A 254 -4.64 -5.97 -32.80
N SER A 255 -3.89 -5.35 -31.89
CA SER A 255 -2.68 -5.92 -31.31
C SER A 255 -3.01 -6.77 -30.08
N ALA A 256 -2.79 -8.08 -30.18
CA ALA A 256 -2.95 -9.00 -29.07
C ALA A 256 -2.06 -8.62 -27.87
N PHE A 257 -0.85 -8.10 -28.13
CA PHE A 257 0.07 -7.66 -27.08
C PHE A 257 -0.46 -6.47 -26.28
N ILE A 258 -1.07 -5.48 -26.96
CA ILE A 258 -1.65 -4.31 -26.28
C ILE A 258 -2.89 -4.74 -25.47
N SER A 259 -3.77 -5.58 -26.05
CA SER A 259 -4.89 -6.15 -25.31
C SER A 259 -4.41 -6.91 -24.08
N PHE A 260 -3.38 -7.75 -24.20
CA PHE A 260 -2.80 -8.45 -23.06
C PHE A 260 -2.30 -7.50 -21.97
N ILE A 261 -1.61 -6.40 -22.35
CA ILE A 261 -1.15 -5.39 -21.40
C ILE A 261 -2.31 -4.73 -20.64
N ILE A 262 -3.39 -4.40 -21.36
CA ILE A 262 -4.57 -3.79 -20.76
C ILE A 262 -5.29 -4.80 -19.84
N GLY A 263 -5.40 -6.06 -20.26
CA GLY A 263 -6.14 -7.06 -19.51
C GLY A 263 -5.48 -7.48 -18.20
N PHE A 264 -4.13 -7.50 -18.10
CA PHE A 264 -3.48 -7.81 -16.83
C PHE A 264 -3.71 -6.73 -15.76
N GLN A 265 -4.22 -5.54 -16.12
CA GLN A 265 -4.57 -4.48 -15.17
C GLN A 265 -5.44 -5.00 -14.02
N GLN A 266 -6.34 -5.94 -14.29
CA GLN A 266 -7.14 -6.65 -13.27
C GLN A 266 -6.24 -7.26 -12.18
N SER A 267 -5.19 -7.96 -12.60
CA SER A 267 -4.25 -8.66 -11.71
C SER A 267 -3.42 -7.69 -10.90
N ASN A 268 -2.92 -6.63 -11.54
CA ASN A 268 -2.14 -5.59 -10.83
C ASN A 268 -2.98 -4.83 -9.83
N PHE A 269 -4.19 -4.46 -10.20
CA PHE A 269 -5.12 -3.78 -9.31
C PHE A 269 -5.39 -4.62 -8.05
N THR A 270 -5.59 -5.94 -8.22
CA THR A 270 -5.84 -6.87 -7.12
C THR A 270 -4.65 -6.94 -6.15
N LEU A 271 -3.43 -7.07 -6.65
CA LEU A 271 -2.25 -7.32 -5.82
C LEU A 271 -1.55 -6.05 -5.30
N GLN A 272 -2.05 -4.86 -5.63
CA GLN A 272 -1.38 -3.58 -5.32
C GLN A 272 -1.27 -3.25 -3.83
N GLY A 273 -2.10 -3.84 -2.96
CA GLY A 273 -2.24 -3.45 -1.55
C GLY A 273 -0.99 -3.61 -0.65
N PHE A 274 0.10 -4.23 -1.12
CA PHE A 274 1.29 -4.48 -0.30
C PHE A 274 1.95 -3.19 0.20
N SER A 275 2.02 -2.17 -0.65
CA SER A 275 2.75 -0.93 -0.36
C SER A 275 2.08 -0.06 0.71
N MET A 276 0.87 -0.41 1.13
CA MET A 276 0.10 0.29 2.17
C MET A 276 0.47 -0.18 3.58
N LEU A 277 1.06 -1.38 3.72
CA LEU A 277 1.39 -1.99 5.00
C LEU A 277 2.45 -1.24 5.83
N PRO A 278 3.47 -0.58 5.26
CA PRO A 278 4.47 0.16 6.03
C PRO A 278 3.89 1.26 6.92
N ALA A 279 2.70 1.79 6.61
CA ALA A 279 2.02 2.77 7.45
C ALA A 279 1.73 2.26 8.88
N LEU A 280 1.71 0.95 9.10
CA LEU A 280 1.43 0.34 10.41
C LEU A 280 2.67 0.12 11.26
N ALA A 281 3.84 0.61 10.85
CA ALA A 281 5.09 0.38 11.58
C ALA A 281 5.03 0.80 13.05
N ASP A 282 4.29 1.87 13.35
CA ASP A 282 4.10 2.37 14.71
C ASP A 282 3.30 1.43 15.63
N GLU A 283 2.53 0.47 15.08
CA GLU A 283 1.67 -0.48 15.83
C GLU A 283 2.27 -1.91 15.92
N VAL A 284 3.49 -2.10 15.40
CA VAL A 284 4.18 -3.39 15.32
C VAL A 284 5.34 -3.43 16.30
N LYS A 285 5.55 -4.57 16.95
CA LYS A 285 6.60 -4.71 17.99
C LYS A 285 8.02 -4.71 17.42
N VAL A 286 8.21 -5.41 16.30
CA VAL A 286 9.50 -5.55 15.60
C VAL A 286 9.31 -5.17 14.13
N PRO A 287 8.98 -3.90 13.83
CA PRO A 287 8.56 -3.45 12.49
C PRO A 287 9.60 -3.75 11.40
N GLU A 288 10.89 -3.68 11.73
CA GLU A 288 12.03 -3.93 10.85
C GLU A 288 12.11 -5.37 10.32
N ARG A 289 11.45 -6.33 10.97
CA ARG A 289 11.40 -7.74 10.53
C ARG A 289 9.99 -8.20 10.21
N ASP A 290 9.00 -7.79 10.99
CA ASP A 290 7.62 -8.29 10.87
C ASP A 290 6.87 -7.66 9.70
N ILE A 291 7.08 -6.38 9.37
CA ILE A 291 6.45 -5.76 8.20
C ILE A 291 7.00 -6.33 6.89
N PRO A 292 8.33 -6.37 6.65
CA PRO A 292 8.89 -6.91 5.40
C PRO A 292 8.46 -8.35 5.15
N ARG A 293 8.57 -9.21 6.17
CA ARG A 293 8.18 -10.63 6.07
C ARG A 293 6.66 -10.79 5.92
N GLY A 294 5.88 -10.03 6.70
CA GLY A 294 4.42 -10.06 6.62
C GLY A 294 3.90 -9.62 5.25
N MET A 295 4.47 -8.56 4.69
CA MET A 295 4.16 -8.04 3.36
C MET A 295 4.48 -9.04 2.26
N SER A 296 5.69 -9.62 2.27
CA SER A 296 6.11 -10.62 1.28
C SER A 296 5.23 -11.88 1.30
N ASN A 297 4.96 -12.40 2.51
CA ASN A 297 4.10 -13.57 2.70
C ASN A 297 2.65 -13.29 2.27
N ALA A 298 2.14 -12.08 2.52
CA ALA A 298 0.80 -11.68 2.08
C ALA A 298 0.68 -11.68 0.54
N VAL A 299 1.70 -11.18 -0.17
CA VAL A 299 1.72 -11.22 -1.65
C VAL A 299 1.75 -12.65 -2.15
N LEU A 300 2.64 -13.51 -1.62
CA LEU A 300 2.74 -14.91 -2.03
C LEU A 300 1.43 -15.66 -1.81
N LEU A 301 0.85 -15.51 -0.63
CA LEU A 301 -0.41 -16.15 -0.29
C LEU A 301 -1.55 -15.64 -1.20
N SER A 302 -1.57 -14.34 -1.52
CA SER A 302 -2.56 -13.75 -2.43
C SER A 302 -2.40 -14.25 -3.87
N ALA A 303 -1.16 -14.33 -4.38
CA ALA A 303 -0.85 -14.81 -5.72
C ALA A 303 -1.17 -16.31 -5.86
N PHE A 304 -0.81 -17.13 -4.87
CA PHE A 304 -1.10 -18.56 -4.91
C PHE A 304 -2.60 -18.85 -4.79
N SER A 305 -3.26 -18.24 -3.81
CA SER A 305 -4.70 -18.43 -3.59
C SER A 305 -5.54 -17.89 -4.74
N GLY A 306 -5.11 -16.81 -5.40
CA GLY A 306 -5.79 -16.30 -6.59
C GLY A 306 -5.67 -17.23 -7.81
N VAL A 307 -4.54 -17.91 -8.00
CA VAL A 307 -4.42 -18.93 -9.06
C VAL A 307 -5.38 -20.09 -8.81
N ILE A 308 -5.48 -20.57 -7.56
CA ILE A 308 -6.43 -21.63 -7.19
C ILE A 308 -7.85 -21.21 -7.51
N PHE A 309 -8.24 -20.00 -7.09
CA PHE A 309 -9.58 -19.45 -7.31
C PHE A 309 -9.93 -19.27 -8.79
N LEU A 310 -8.98 -18.87 -9.64
CA LEU A 310 -9.26 -18.58 -11.05
C LEU A 310 -9.44 -19.85 -11.89
N ILE A 311 -8.73 -20.94 -11.60
CA ILE A 311 -8.73 -22.15 -12.44
C ILE A 311 -10.16 -22.70 -12.65
N PRO A 312 -10.96 -22.96 -11.59
CA PRO A 312 -12.34 -23.44 -11.74
C PRO A 312 -13.22 -22.47 -12.52
N ILE A 313 -13.11 -21.16 -12.25
CA ILE A 313 -13.90 -20.12 -12.92
C ILE A 313 -13.61 -20.11 -14.43
N MET A 314 -12.35 -20.24 -14.83
CA MET A 314 -11.97 -20.28 -16.24
C MET A 314 -12.41 -21.58 -16.94
N ILE A 315 -12.49 -22.69 -16.20
CA ILE A 315 -12.96 -23.99 -16.72
C ILE A 315 -14.48 -23.98 -16.96
N ILE A 316 -15.26 -23.31 -16.10
CA ILE A 316 -16.72 -23.23 -16.23
C ILE A 316 -17.20 -22.01 -17.01
N LEU A 317 -16.27 -21.20 -17.54
CA LEU A 317 -16.56 -19.89 -18.13
C LEU A 317 -17.60 -20.01 -19.27
N PRO A 318 -18.75 -19.32 -19.16
CA PRO A 318 -19.70 -19.18 -20.25
C PRO A 318 -19.12 -18.40 -21.44
N ASP A 319 -19.77 -18.49 -22.60
CA ASP A 319 -19.37 -17.67 -23.75
C ASP A 319 -19.49 -16.17 -23.43
N ASN A 320 -18.54 -15.37 -23.93
CA ASN A 320 -18.40 -13.95 -23.61
C ASN A 320 -19.68 -13.15 -23.86
N ASP A 321 -20.42 -13.45 -24.94
CA ASP A 321 -21.67 -12.76 -25.28
C ASP A 321 -22.73 -12.86 -24.17
N LEU A 322 -22.77 -13.97 -23.43
CA LEU A 322 -23.72 -14.22 -22.35
C LEU A 322 -23.36 -13.48 -21.05
N LEU A 323 -22.10 -13.04 -20.91
CA LEU A 323 -21.60 -12.41 -19.68
C LEU A 323 -21.90 -10.92 -19.63
N PHE A 324 -22.04 -10.29 -20.81
CA PHE A 324 -22.26 -8.85 -20.95
C PHE A 324 -23.68 -8.48 -21.37
N THR A 325 -24.62 -9.44 -21.45
CA THR A 325 -26.02 -9.15 -21.80
C THR A 325 -26.74 -8.22 -20.83
N ASN A 326 -26.37 -8.24 -19.54
CA ASN A 326 -26.95 -7.36 -18.52
C ASN A 326 -25.86 -6.47 -17.92
N HIS A 327 -25.72 -5.26 -18.45
CA HIS A 327 -24.71 -4.29 -18.01
C HIS A 327 -24.91 -3.78 -16.58
N LYS A 328 -26.07 -4.05 -15.94
CA LYS A 328 -26.33 -3.64 -14.55
C LYS A 328 -25.71 -4.59 -13.51
N VAL A 329 -25.25 -5.77 -13.93
CA VAL A 329 -24.75 -6.85 -13.06
C VAL A 329 -23.29 -7.14 -13.41
N LEU A 330 -22.44 -7.26 -12.40
CA LEU A 330 -21.03 -7.60 -12.62
C LEU A 330 -20.87 -8.97 -13.30
N PRO A 331 -19.90 -9.14 -14.22
CA PRO A 331 -19.75 -10.39 -14.98
C PRO A 331 -19.62 -11.64 -14.11
N ILE A 332 -18.96 -11.55 -12.95
CA ILE A 332 -18.81 -12.69 -12.03
C ILE A 332 -20.17 -13.24 -11.55
N VAL A 333 -21.14 -12.36 -11.31
CA VAL A 333 -22.48 -12.77 -10.89
C VAL A 333 -23.22 -13.48 -12.03
N ASN A 334 -23.01 -13.01 -13.26
CA ASN A 334 -23.51 -13.69 -14.47
C ASN A 334 -22.80 -15.05 -14.67
N ILE A 335 -21.51 -15.15 -14.41
CA ILE A 335 -20.77 -16.43 -14.46
C ILE A 335 -21.40 -17.43 -13.48
N PHE A 336 -21.63 -17.04 -12.22
CA PHE A 336 -22.20 -17.95 -11.23
C PHE A 336 -23.62 -18.40 -11.59
N THR A 337 -24.49 -17.44 -11.95
CA THR A 337 -25.89 -17.73 -12.28
C THR A 337 -26.03 -18.57 -13.54
N LYS A 338 -25.27 -18.29 -14.60
CA LYS A 338 -25.33 -19.04 -15.86
C LYS A 338 -24.64 -20.40 -15.78
N SER A 339 -23.56 -20.52 -15.01
CA SER A 339 -22.81 -21.78 -14.90
C SER A 339 -23.52 -22.79 -14.00
N THR A 340 -24.20 -22.33 -12.95
CA THR A 340 -24.89 -23.20 -11.99
C THR A 340 -26.39 -23.36 -12.28
N ASP A 341 -26.98 -22.45 -13.06
CA ASP A 341 -28.42 -22.39 -13.32
C ASP A 341 -29.22 -22.44 -12.00
N SER A 342 -28.70 -21.74 -10.97
CA SER A 342 -29.26 -21.66 -9.62
C SER A 342 -28.99 -20.29 -9.00
N VAL A 343 -30.05 -19.51 -8.79
CA VAL A 343 -29.97 -18.19 -8.15
C VAL A 343 -29.58 -18.32 -6.67
N VAL A 344 -30.09 -19.34 -5.97
CA VAL A 344 -29.80 -19.57 -4.55
C VAL A 344 -28.32 -19.87 -4.32
N LEU A 345 -27.73 -20.73 -5.16
CA LEU A 345 -26.30 -21.03 -5.05
C LEU A 345 -25.47 -19.80 -5.38
N SER A 346 -25.80 -19.09 -6.47
CA SER A 346 -25.11 -17.87 -6.86
C SER A 346 -25.16 -16.78 -5.78
N PHE A 347 -26.31 -16.65 -5.10
CA PHE A 347 -26.47 -15.74 -3.96
C PHE A 347 -25.48 -16.08 -2.84
N PHE A 348 -25.37 -17.36 -2.47
CA PHE A 348 -24.43 -17.81 -1.44
C PHE A 348 -22.97 -17.56 -1.84
N LEU A 349 -22.60 -17.84 -3.09
CA LEU A 349 -21.25 -17.59 -3.59
C LEU A 349 -20.87 -16.11 -3.55
N VAL A 350 -21.77 -15.23 -3.98
CA VAL A 350 -21.55 -13.77 -3.91
C VAL A 350 -21.47 -13.29 -2.46
N LEU A 351 -22.24 -13.88 -1.53
CA LEU A 351 -22.18 -13.55 -0.12
C LEU A 351 -20.79 -13.86 0.49
N LEU A 352 -20.14 -14.95 0.08
CA LEU A 352 -18.77 -15.26 0.50
C LEU A 352 -17.77 -14.19 0.03
N ILE A 353 -17.95 -13.67 -1.20
CA ILE A 353 -17.14 -12.56 -1.74
C ILE A 353 -17.42 -11.26 -0.97
N LEU A 354 -18.67 -10.97 -0.60
CA LEU A 354 -19.02 -9.83 0.24
C LEU A 354 -18.44 -9.95 1.66
N GLY A 355 -18.23 -11.16 2.17
CA GLY A 355 -17.45 -11.38 3.39
C GLY A 355 -16.02 -10.87 3.24
N ASN A 356 -15.36 -11.17 2.10
CA ASN A 356 -14.02 -10.67 1.80
C ASN A 356 -13.98 -9.12 1.74
N LEU A 357 -15.01 -8.49 1.18
CA LEU A 357 -15.16 -7.03 1.17
C LEU A 357 -15.07 -6.41 2.57
N LEU A 358 -15.69 -7.02 3.59
CA LEU A 358 -15.65 -6.47 4.93
C LEU A 358 -14.21 -6.42 5.45
N PHE A 359 -13.44 -7.49 5.28
CA PHE A 359 -12.04 -7.51 5.70
C PHE A 359 -11.18 -6.52 4.89
N SER A 360 -11.35 -6.47 3.56
CA SER A 360 -10.65 -5.51 2.71
C SER A 360 -10.95 -4.06 3.07
N GLY A 361 -12.23 -3.72 3.28
CA GLY A 361 -12.66 -2.37 3.61
C GLY A 361 -12.26 -1.94 5.02
N ILE A 362 -12.27 -2.86 6.00
CA ILE A 362 -11.74 -2.58 7.34
C ILE A 362 -10.25 -2.26 7.22
N GLY A 363 -9.49 -3.13 6.55
CA GLY A 363 -8.05 -2.99 6.42
C GLY A 363 -7.60 -1.75 5.63
N SER A 364 -8.36 -1.38 4.59
CA SER A 364 -8.06 -0.20 3.77
C SER A 364 -8.23 1.10 4.57
N ILE A 365 -9.28 1.20 5.39
CA ILE A 365 -9.49 2.34 6.29
C ILE A 365 -8.44 2.34 7.41
N THR A 366 -8.07 1.17 7.96
CA THR A 366 -6.98 1.06 8.95
C THR A 366 -5.70 1.65 8.36
N THR A 367 -5.18 1.09 7.27
CA THR A 367 -3.95 1.56 6.61
C THR A 367 -3.99 3.04 6.22
N SER A 368 -5.10 3.51 5.64
CA SER A 368 -5.26 4.92 5.26
C SER A 368 -5.17 5.85 6.46
N SER A 369 -5.85 5.52 7.57
CA SER A 369 -5.81 6.33 8.79
C SER A 369 -4.43 6.37 9.44
N ARG A 370 -3.63 5.31 9.29
CA ARG A 370 -2.26 5.25 9.83
C ARG A 370 -1.29 6.03 8.96
N ALA A 371 -1.47 6.01 7.64
CA ALA A 371 -0.73 6.90 6.73
C ALA A 371 -1.02 8.37 7.02
N VAL A 372 -2.29 8.74 7.25
CA VAL A 372 -2.66 10.10 7.70
C VAL A 372 -1.94 10.46 9.01
N TYR A 373 -1.94 9.56 9.99
CA TYR A 373 -1.32 9.78 11.29
C TYR A 373 0.21 9.98 11.16
N SER A 374 0.90 9.04 10.51
CA SER A 374 2.34 9.06 10.28
C SER A 374 2.78 10.32 9.53
N PHE A 375 2.08 10.67 8.46
CA PHE A 375 2.41 11.85 7.68
C PHE A 375 2.07 13.17 8.39
N SER A 376 1.07 13.16 9.27
CA SER A 376 0.76 14.30 10.13
C SER A 376 1.75 14.46 11.29
N ARG A 377 2.30 13.37 11.84
CA ARG A 377 3.36 13.43 12.86
C ARG A 377 4.53 14.26 12.36
N ASP A 378 4.85 14.11 11.09
CA ASP A 378 5.96 14.80 10.41
C ASP A 378 5.54 16.20 9.90
N GLN A 379 4.38 16.72 10.36
CA GLN A 379 3.83 18.06 10.07
C GLN A 379 3.52 18.30 8.58
N ALA A 380 3.37 17.25 7.79
CA ALA A 380 3.15 17.35 6.35
C ALA A 380 1.71 17.80 5.99
N ILE A 381 0.74 17.45 6.83
CA ILE A 381 -0.68 17.77 6.64
C ILE A 381 -1.04 19.03 7.45
N PRO A 382 -1.73 20.03 6.86
CA PRO A 382 -2.25 21.17 7.60
C PRO A 382 -3.15 20.74 8.77
N TYR A 383 -3.09 21.47 9.89
CA TYR A 383 -3.75 21.10 11.14
C TYR A 383 -3.27 19.75 11.71
N TYR A 384 -1.98 19.43 11.53
CA TYR A 384 -1.37 18.16 11.94
C TYR A 384 -1.73 17.72 13.36
N ASP A 385 -1.78 18.66 14.31
CA ASP A 385 -2.15 18.39 15.72
C ASP A 385 -3.48 17.64 15.88
N LYS A 386 -4.45 17.89 14.98
CA LYS A 386 -5.76 17.23 15.03
C LYS A 386 -5.67 15.78 14.58
N TRP A 387 -4.83 15.49 13.60
CA TRP A 387 -4.70 14.18 12.97
C TRP A 387 -3.77 13.25 13.76
N THR A 388 -2.80 13.82 14.47
CA THR A 388 -1.91 13.10 15.39
C THR A 388 -2.53 12.85 16.77
N TYR A 389 -3.63 13.52 17.11
CA TYR A 389 -4.28 13.34 18.39
C TYR A 389 -4.77 11.90 18.61
N VAL A 390 -4.24 11.27 19.65
CA VAL A 390 -4.67 9.97 20.17
C VAL A 390 -5.08 10.17 21.62
N GLU A 391 -6.28 9.70 21.96
CA GLU A 391 -6.84 9.83 23.31
C GLU A 391 -6.03 8.97 24.31
N PRO A 392 -5.40 9.57 25.34
CA PRO A 392 -4.50 8.86 26.25
C PRO A 392 -5.18 7.72 27.02
N ASP A 393 -6.43 7.93 27.44
CA ASP A 393 -7.20 6.99 28.26
C ASP A 393 -7.94 5.92 27.43
N SER A 394 -7.80 5.94 26.10
CA SER A 394 -8.46 4.98 25.23
C SER A 394 -7.73 3.64 25.23
N GLN A 395 -8.46 2.56 25.55
CA GLN A 395 -7.91 1.19 25.57
C GLN A 395 -7.32 0.71 24.23
N SER A 396 -7.62 1.36 23.10
CA SER A 396 -7.12 0.93 21.79
C SER A 396 -6.07 1.87 21.18
N LYS A 397 -5.79 3.04 21.80
CA LYS A 397 -4.83 4.04 21.29
C LYS A 397 -4.84 4.26 19.76
N VAL A 398 -6.02 4.40 19.14
CA VAL A 398 -6.17 4.61 17.69
C VAL A 398 -6.42 6.09 17.36
N PRO A 399 -5.85 6.62 16.25
CA PRO A 399 -6.07 8.00 15.83
C PRO A 399 -7.47 8.18 15.20
N LYS A 400 -8.48 8.39 16.06
CA LYS A 400 -9.90 8.50 15.66
C LYS A 400 -10.13 9.58 14.59
N ASN A 401 -9.48 10.74 14.71
CA ASN A 401 -9.62 11.85 13.77
C ASN A 401 -9.14 11.49 12.36
N SER A 402 -8.05 10.73 12.27
CA SER A 402 -7.48 10.24 11.00
C SER A 402 -8.37 9.19 10.33
N VAL A 403 -9.04 8.35 11.12
CA VAL A 403 -10.07 7.43 10.62
C VAL A 403 -11.24 8.21 10.03
N ILE A 404 -11.76 9.20 10.76
CA ILE A 404 -12.87 10.05 10.32
C ILE A 404 -12.50 10.82 9.05
N LEU A 405 -11.29 11.38 8.97
CA LEU A 405 -10.80 12.07 7.78
C LEU A 405 -10.80 11.14 6.55
N SER A 406 -10.29 9.91 6.71
CA SER A 406 -10.24 8.91 5.64
C SER A 406 -11.64 8.52 5.16
N MET A 407 -12.62 8.42 6.08
CA MET A 407 -14.02 8.18 5.74
C MET A 407 -14.65 9.37 5.00
N ILE A 408 -14.43 10.59 5.49
CA ILE A 408 -14.94 11.82 4.88
C ILE A 408 -14.44 11.95 3.44
N ILE A 409 -13.15 11.73 3.21
CA ILE A 409 -12.56 11.76 1.88
C ILE A 409 -13.19 10.68 1.01
N SER A 410 -13.37 9.46 1.52
CA SER A 410 -14.04 8.39 0.76
C SER A 410 -15.48 8.78 0.36
N TYR A 411 -16.25 9.41 1.25
CA TYR A 411 -17.59 9.90 0.92
C TYR A 411 -17.54 10.97 -0.18
N PHE A 412 -16.64 11.95 -0.07
CA PHE A 412 -16.48 12.99 -1.10
C PHE A 412 -16.12 12.41 -2.47
N LEU A 413 -15.25 11.40 -2.50
CA LEU A 413 -14.86 10.74 -3.74
C LEU A 413 -16.01 9.90 -4.33
N GLY A 414 -16.84 9.30 -3.49
CA GLY A 414 -18.07 8.61 -3.92
C GLY A 414 -19.07 9.54 -4.61
N LEU A 415 -19.17 10.81 -4.19
CA LEU A 415 -20.03 11.80 -4.86
C LEU A 415 -19.62 12.02 -6.32
N LEU A 416 -18.34 11.86 -6.65
CA LEU A 416 -17.85 12.04 -8.01
C LEU A 416 -18.50 11.06 -8.99
N ALA A 417 -18.88 9.86 -8.53
CA ALA A 417 -19.61 8.88 -9.33
C ALA A 417 -21.00 9.37 -9.74
N LEU A 418 -21.67 10.19 -8.91
CA LEU A 418 -22.98 10.79 -9.24
C LEU A 418 -22.85 11.88 -10.31
N ILE A 419 -21.70 12.57 -10.34
CA ILE A 419 -21.42 13.63 -11.32
C ILE A 419 -21.05 13.01 -12.67
N SER A 420 -20.08 12.08 -12.66
CA SER A 420 -19.60 11.42 -13.87
C SER A 420 -18.87 10.13 -13.53
N THR A 421 -19.33 9.01 -14.10
CA THR A 421 -18.65 7.72 -14.00
C THR A 421 -17.26 7.75 -14.61
N ALA A 422 -17.06 8.53 -15.69
CA ALA A 422 -15.74 8.72 -16.29
C ALA A 422 -14.78 9.44 -15.33
N ALA A 423 -15.25 10.46 -14.61
CA ALA A 423 -14.45 11.18 -13.63
C ALA A 423 -14.10 10.29 -12.43
N PHE A 424 -15.07 9.51 -11.93
CA PHE A 424 -14.83 8.53 -10.87
C PHE A 424 -13.79 7.48 -11.29
N ASN A 425 -13.97 6.85 -12.47
CA ASN A 425 -13.03 5.84 -12.99
C ASN A 425 -11.64 6.42 -13.22
N ALA A 426 -11.53 7.67 -13.69
CA ALA A 426 -10.26 8.35 -13.84
C ALA A 426 -9.56 8.56 -12.51
N PHE A 427 -10.31 8.87 -11.46
CA PHE A 427 -9.77 9.02 -10.11
C PHE A 427 -9.30 7.67 -9.53
N ILE A 428 -10.03 6.58 -9.77
CA ILE A 428 -9.57 5.22 -9.44
C ILE A 428 -8.31 4.84 -10.23
N GLY A 429 -8.21 5.19 -11.51
CA GLY A 429 -6.98 4.96 -12.27
C GLY A 429 -5.80 5.77 -11.73
N ALA A 430 -6.03 7.04 -11.37
CA ALA A 430 -5.03 7.88 -10.73
C ALA A 430 -4.57 7.33 -9.37
N ALA A 431 -5.44 6.64 -8.62
CA ALA A 431 -5.08 5.91 -7.39
C ALA A 431 -3.90 4.95 -7.60
N VAL A 432 -4.02 4.11 -8.63
CA VAL A 432 -3.02 3.10 -8.96
C VAL A 432 -1.73 3.77 -9.39
N LEU A 433 -1.82 4.84 -10.18
CA LEU A 433 -0.66 5.65 -10.57
C LEU A 433 0.04 6.25 -9.33
N CYS A 434 -0.71 6.82 -8.39
CA CYS A 434 -0.17 7.38 -7.16
C CYS A 434 0.55 6.33 -6.30
N LEU A 435 -0.07 5.17 -6.04
CA LEU A 435 0.58 4.09 -5.27
C LEU A 435 1.80 3.51 -5.97
N CYS A 436 1.71 3.31 -7.29
CA CYS A 436 2.85 2.85 -8.08
C CYS A 436 3.98 3.87 -8.00
N SER A 437 3.70 5.17 -8.10
CA SER A 437 4.71 6.23 -8.04
C SER A 437 5.32 6.35 -6.66
N ALA A 438 4.52 6.28 -5.60
CA ALA A 438 5.01 6.28 -4.22
C ALA A 438 5.95 5.10 -3.94
N THR A 439 5.66 3.93 -4.53
CA THR A 439 6.53 2.74 -4.43
C THR A 439 7.76 2.85 -5.34
N PHE A 440 7.60 3.46 -6.52
CA PHE A 440 8.64 3.59 -7.53
C PHE A 440 9.79 4.52 -7.09
N ILE A 441 9.47 5.67 -6.46
CA ILE A 441 10.45 6.66 -6.01
C ILE A 441 11.57 6.03 -5.15
N PRO A 442 11.28 5.38 -4.01
CA PRO A 442 12.32 4.82 -3.16
C PRO A 442 13.09 3.67 -3.82
N LEU A 443 12.43 2.85 -4.67
CA LEU A 443 13.10 1.80 -5.43
C LEU A 443 14.16 2.36 -6.39
N VAL A 444 13.83 3.47 -7.07
CA VAL A 444 14.78 4.18 -7.94
C VAL A 444 15.91 4.81 -7.13
N LEU A 445 15.62 5.40 -5.97
CA LEU A 445 16.66 5.96 -5.08
C LEU A 445 17.63 4.87 -4.58
N VAL A 446 17.14 3.65 -4.33
CA VAL A 446 18.00 2.50 -4.03
C VAL A 446 18.97 2.18 -5.18
N LEU A 447 18.57 2.35 -6.45
CA LEU A 447 19.49 2.19 -7.58
C LEU A 447 20.56 3.29 -7.61
N PHE A 448 20.18 4.54 -7.37
CA PHE A 448 21.11 5.67 -7.34
C PHE A 448 22.14 5.55 -6.22
N THR A 449 21.72 5.09 -5.03
CA THR A 449 22.62 4.80 -3.90
C THR A 449 23.39 3.48 -4.07
N ARG A 450 23.25 2.79 -5.21
CA ARG A 450 23.88 1.50 -5.54
C ARG A 450 23.62 0.42 -4.48
N ARG A 451 22.44 0.46 -3.85
CA ARG A 451 22.04 -0.42 -2.75
C ARG A 451 22.96 -0.38 -1.52
N ARG A 452 23.81 0.65 -1.38
CA ARG A 452 24.76 0.76 -0.26
C ARG A 452 24.06 1.11 1.04
N ALA A 453 23.08 2.02 0.99
CA ALA A 453 22.32 2.48 2.15
C ALA A 453 21.52 1.35 2.83
N ILE A 454 21.09 0.35 2.07
CA ILE A 454 20.28 -0.79 2.56
C ILE A 454 21.12 -2.05 2.85
N ARG A 455 22.46 -1.98 2.80
CA ARG A 455 23.33 -3.16 2.94
C ARG A 455 23.27 -3.78 4.35
N SER A 456 23.01 -2.98 5.37
CA SER A 456 22.88 -3.41 6.77
C SER A 456 21.42 -3.62 7.21
N ALA A 457 20.48 -3.74 6.27
CA ALA A 457 19.08 -4.03 6.61
C ALA A 457 18.94 -5.37 7.36
N PRO A 458 18.12 -5.44 8.44
CA PRO A 458 17.84 -6.68 9.18
C PRO A 458 17.17 -7.79 8.38
N VAL A 459 16.50 -7.44 7.28
CA VAL A 459 15.96 -8.35 6.27
C VAL A 459 16.55 -7.91 4.94
N LYS A 460 17.52 -8.67 4.44
CA LYS A 460 18.24 -8.32 3.21
C LYS A 460 18.20 -9.44 2.19
N ILE A 461 18.25 -9.05 0.93
CA ILE A 461 18.40 -9.96 -0.20
C ILE A 461 19.88 -9.98 -0.58
N ARG A 462 20.35 -11.15 -1.03
CA ARG A 462 21.72 -11.29 -1.56
C ARG A 462 22.00 -10.21 -2.62
N TYR A 463 23.08 -9.45 -2.44
CA TYR A 463 23.36 -8.21 -3.18
C TYR A 463 23.13 -8.28 -4.70
N LYS A 464 23.68 -9.30 -5.38
CA LYS A 464 23.52 -9.48 -6.83
C LYS A 464 22.06 -9.77 -7.24
N PHE A 465 21.35 -10.56 -6.45
CA PHE A 465 19.96 -10.90 -6.69
C PHE A 465 19.02 -9.73 -6.37
N GLY A 466 19.36 -8.93 -5.36
CA GLY A 466 18.66 -7.69 -5.04
C GLY A 466 18.68 -6.65 -6.16
N TRP A 467 19.78 -6.55 -6.93
CA TRP A 467 19.82 -5.72 -8.15
C TRP A 467 18.80 -6.19 -9.20
N PHE A 468 18.77 -7.49 -9.48
CA PHE A 468 17.81 -8.07 -10.42
C PHE A 468 16.37 -7.82 -9.98
N ILE A 469 16.05 -8.13 -8.71
CA ILE A 469 14.72 -7.93 -8.14
C ILE A 469 14.30 -6.45 -8.26
N ASN A 470 15.15 -5.52 -7.82
CA ASN A 470 14.80 -4.09 -7.87
C ASN A 470 14.56 -3.59 -9.31
N ILE A 471 15.40 -4.00 -10.27
CA ILE A 471 15.21 -3.61 -11.69
C ILE A 471 13.88 -4.17 -12.23
N VAL A 472 13.57 -5.44 -11.96
CA VAL A 472 12.30 -6.05 -12.38
C VAL A 472 11.12 -5.33 -11.75
N SER A 473 11.20 -4.97 -10.47
CA SER A 473 10.16 -4.20 -9.77
C SER A 473 9.91 -2.84 -10.42
N ILE A 474 10.96 -2.09 -10.73
CA ILE A 474 10.87 -0.77 -11.39
C ILE A 474 10.23 -0.89 -12.77
N VAL A 475 10.70 -1.85 -13.58
CA VAL A 475 10.12 -2.11 -14.92
C VAL A 475 8.65 -2.51 -14.80
N TRP A 476 8.30 -3.32 -13.81
CA TRP A 476 6.93 -3.75 -13.59
C TRP A 476 6.01 -2.61 -13.17
N LEU A 477 6.46 -1.75 -12.25
CA LEU A 477 5.69 -0.57 -11.83
C LEU A 477 5.47 0.40 -12.99
N LEU A 478 6.48 0.62 -13.85
CA LEU A 478 6.32 1.43 -15.06
C LEU A 478 5.32 0.81 -16.04
N LEU A 479 5.41 -0.50 -16.27
CA LEU A 479 4.45 -1.21 -17.12
C LEU A 479 3.03 -1.13 -16.56
N SER A 480 2.88 -1.22 -15.23
CA SER A 480 1.61 -1.06 -14.52
C SER A 480 1.04 0.34 -14.74
N MET A 481 1.85 1.38 -14.59
CA MET A 481 1.42 2.76 -14.84
C MET A 481 0.95 2.96 -16.28
N VAL A 482 1.71 2.45 -17.26
CA VAL A 482 1.34 2.54 -18.68
C VAL A 482 0.02 1.81 -18.94
N SER A 483 -0.16 0.60 -18.40
CA SER A 483 -1.38 -0.20 -18.60
C SER A 483 -2.63 0.53 -18.13
N VAL A 484 -2.58 1.18 -16.97
CA VAL A 484 -3.70 1.93 -16.38
C VAL A 484 -4.03 3.19 -17.18
N CYS A 485 -3.10 3.72 -17.97
CA CYS A 485 -3.35 4.91 -18.80
C CYS A 485 -4.06 4.56 -20.12
N LEU A 486 -4.07 3.29 -20.53
CA LEU A 486 -4.69 2.86 -21.78
C LEU A 486 -6.21 2.67 -21.61
N PRO A 487 -7.03 2.99 -22.62
CA PRO A 487 -8.47 2.73 -22.55
C PRO A 487 -8.75 1.23 -22.72
N THR A 488 -9.72 0.71 -21.95
CA THR A 488 -10.04 -0.73 -21.90
C THR A 488 -10.80 -1.24 -23.13
N GLN A 489 -11.38 -0.34 -23.93
CA GLN A 489 -12.15 -0.64 -25.14
C GLN A 489 -11.98 0.46 -26.20
N LEU A 490 -12.06 0.08 -27.48
CA LEU A 490 -12.12 0.97 -28.64
C LEU A 490 -13.42 0.75 -29.43
N PRO A 491 -13.98 1.79 -30.08
CA PRO A 491 -13.52 3.18 -30.12
C PRO A 491 -13.85 3.96 -28.82
N VAL A 492 -12.98 4.90 -28.45
CA VAL A 492 -13.23 5.79 -27.29
C VAL A 492 -14.14 6.96 -27.67
N THR A 493 -15.01 7.33 -26.73
CA THR A 493 -15.83 8.54 -26.76
C THR A 493 -15.50 9.42 -25.56
N PHE A 494 -15.95 10.67 -25.53
CA PHE A 494 -15.76 11.57 -24.37
C PHE A 494 -16.29 10.98 -23.04
N LYS A 495 -17.26 10.06 -23.10
CA LYS A 495 -17.80 9.39 -21.91
C LYS A 495 -17.05 8.11 -21.51
N THR A 496 -16.28 7.52 -22.42
CA THR A 496 -15.62 6.21 -22.23
C THR A 496 -14.10 6.31 -22.27
N MET A 497 -13.55 7.49 -22.58
CA MET A 497 -12.11 7.72 -22.55
C MET A 497 -11.55 7.58 -21.13
N ASN A 498 -10.35 7.04 -21.04
CA ASN A 498 -9.62 6.93 -19.80
C ASN A 498 -8.90 8.25 -19.47
N TYR A 499 -9.35 8.95 -18.42
CA TYR A 499 -8.75 10.22 -17.97
C TYR A 499 -7.77 10.05 -16.79
N ALA A 500 -7.35 8.82 -16.46
CA ALA A 500 -6.49 8.55 -15.31
C ALA A 500 -5.19 9.38 -15.31
N LEU A 501 -4.52 9.46 -16.46
CA LEU A 501 -3.28 10.24 -16.60
C LEU A 501 -3.50 11.74 -16.36
N VAL A 502 -4.62 12.28 -16.85
CA VAL A 502 -4.96 13.71 -16.68
C VAL A 502 -5.19 14.03 -15.20
N VAL A 503 -5.96 13.17 -14.51
CA VAL A 503 -6.20 13.32 -13.07
C VAL A 503 -4.91 13.14 -12.27
N TYR A 504 -4.05 12.20 -12.65
CA TYR A 504 -2.75 12.00 -12.03
C TYR A 504 -1.84 13.23 -12.16
N ILE A 505 -1.75 13.84 -13.35
CA ILE A 505 -1.00 15.09 -13.55
C ILE A 505 -1.59 16.20 -12.66
N PHE A 506 -2.92 16.30 -12.59
CA PHE A 506 -3.57 17.24 -11.68
C PHE A 506 -3.20 16.98 -10.20
N CYS A 507 -3.15 15.73 -9.75
CA CYS A 507 -2.69 15.39 -8.41
C CYS A 507 -1.24 15.85 -8.19
N ILE A 508 -0.33 15.61 -9.13
CA ILE A 508 1.06 16.08 -9.05
C ILE A 508 1.14 17.61 -8.93
N LEU A 509 0.35 18.34 -9.72
CA LEU A 509 0.29 19.80 -9.64
C LEU A 509 -0.21 20.27 -8.26
N VAL A 510 -1.22 19.62 -7.69
CA VAL A 510 -1.71 19.91 -6.34
C VAL A 510 -0.63 19.63 -5.29
N ILE A 511 0.05 18.49 -5.37
CA ILE A 511 1.15 18.13 -4.45
C ILE A 511 2.28 19.17 -4.53
N THR A 512 2.61 19.61 -5.74
CA THR A 512 3.61 20.65 -6.00
C THR A 512 3.19 21.99 -5.38
N GLY A 513 1.94 22.40 -5.59
CA GLY A 513 1.40 23.62 -5.00
C GLY A 513 1.39 23.58 -3.47
N LEU A 514 1.06 22.42 -2.88
CA LEU A 514 1.11 22.21 -1.43
C LEU A 514 2.55 22.23 -0.91
N TYR A 515 3.53 21.75 -1.68
CA TYR A 515 4.94 21.82 -1.31
C TYR A 515 5.39 23.28 -1.11
N PHE A 516 5.15 24.13 -2.11
CA PHE A 516 5.55 25.53 -2.04
C PHE A 516 4.77 26.35 -1.02
N LYS A 517 3.49 25.99 -0.78
CA LYS A 517 2.64 26.72 0.17
C LYS A 517 2.84 26.31 1.63
N TRP A 518 3.09 25.02 1.88
CA TRP A 518 3.12 24.45 3.23
C TRP A 518 4.36 23.62 3.49
N GLY A 519 4.69 22.69 2.58
CA GLY A 519 5.75 21.70 2.77
C GLY A 519 7.11 22.33 3.04
N LYS A 520 7.51 23.34 2.26
CA LYS A 520 8.81 24.02 2.42
C LYS A 520 9.03 24.59 3.83
N TYR A 521 7.97 25.01 4.51
CA TYR A 521 8.07 25.74 5.78
C TYR A 521 7.77 24.88 7.02
N ASN A 522 6.90 23.87 6.87
CA ASN A 522 6.37 23.13 8.01
C ASN A 522 6.74 21.65 8.01
N PHE A 523 7.04 21.04 6.86
CA PHE A 523 7.30 19.60 6.80
C PHE A 523 8.66 19.29 7.44
N ARG A 524 8.68 18.41 8.44
CA ARG A 524 9.87 18.03 9.20
C ARG A 524 10.07 16.53 9.17
N LEU A 525 11.24 16.10 8.74
CA LEU A 525 11.60 14.68 8.76
C LEU A 525 11.95 14.26 10.19
N PRO A 526 11.66 13.00 10.58
CA PRO A 526 12.12 12.46 11.85
C PRO A 526 13.64 12.39 11.85
N LEU A 527 14.27 12.83 12.95
CA LEU A 527 15.72 12.79 13.13
C LEU A 527 16.12 11.33 13.43
N ALA A 528 17.06 10.79 12.64
CA ALA A 528 17.68 9.49 12.95
C ALA A 528 18.58 9.63 14.19
N ASP A 529 18.68 8.58 14.99
CA ASP A 529 19.63 8.53 16.12
C ASP A 529 21.07 8.65 15.61
N ASP A 530 21.76 9.73 15.98
CA ASP A 530 23.21 9.85 15.82
C ASP A 530 23.91 8.93 16.84
N ILE A 531 23.92 7.62 16.61
CA ILE A 531 24.80 6.69 17.34
C ILE A 531 26.23 6.82 16.79
N LYS A 532 26.84 7.99 17.02
CA LYS A 532 28.28 8.23 16.96
C LYS A 532 28.70 9.15 18.10
N ALA A 533 28.31 8.84 19.32
CA ALA A 533 29.15 9.23 20.46
C ALA A 533 30.38 8.31 20.44
N PRO A 534 31.62 8.83 20.36
CA PRO A 534 32.80 8.00 20.55
C PRO A 534 32.71 7.40 21.96
N ILE A 535 32.84 6.08 22.06
CA ILE A 535 33.10 5.43 23.35
C ILE A 535 34.36 6.11 23.92
N PRO A 536 34.35 6.70 25.13
CA PRO A 536 35.55 7.23 25.73
C PRO A 536 36.54 6.09 25.87
N SER A 537 37.74 6.27 25.32
CA SER A 537 38.79 5.26 25.28
C SER A 537 39.54 5.14 26.60
N ASP A 538 38.84 5.05 27.74
CA ASP A 538 39.47 4.71 29.01
C ASP A 538 38.51 4.03 30.00
N PRO A 539 38.83 2.83 30.53
CA PRO A 539 37.99 2.11 31.49
C PRO A 539 37.95 2.69 32.92
N GLU A 540 38.64 3.79 33.21
CA GLU A 540 38.79 4.28 34.60
C GLU A 540 37.82 5.42 34.99
N GLU A 541 37.19 6.12 34.05
CA GLU A 541 36.23 7.19 34.39
C GLU A 541 34.82 6.69 34.72
N THR A 542 34.45 5.47 34.28
CA THR A 542 33.12 4.90 34.55
C THR A 542 32.91 4.47 36.00
N VAL A 543 33.98 4.30 36.77
CA VAL A 543 33.88 3.91 38.19
C VAL A 543 33.64 5.12 39.09
N PHE A 544 34.10 6.32 38.70
CA PHE A 544 34.00 7.51 39.56
C PHE A 544 32.62 8.20 39.52
N GLU A 545 31.85 8.05 38.44
CA GLU A 545 30.50 8.59 38.36
C GLU A 545 29.43 7.68 38.99
N LEU A 546 29.63 6.36 39.00
CA LEU A 546 28.69 5.39 39.59
C LEU A 546 28.76 5.32 41.12
N GLU A 547 29.86 5.80 41.73
CA GLU A 547 30.02 5.79 43.19
C GLU A 547 29.41 7.05 43.85
N ASN A 548 29.31 8.17 43.12
CA ASN A 548 28.69 9.40 43.63
C ASN A 548 27.16 9.44 43.48
N SER A 549 26.57 8.71 42.53
CA SER A 549 25.10 8.67 42.37
C SER A 549 24.39 7.79 43.41
N ASN A 550 25.12 6.91 44.09
CA ASN A 550 24.55 5.94 45.05
C ASN A 550 24.56 6.41 46.51
N VAL A 551 25.02 7.64 46.80
CA VAL A 551 25.05 8.19 48.17
C VAL A 551 23.82 9.05 48.49
N GLU A 552 23.11 9.60 47.50
CA GLU A 552 21.97 10.51 47.75
C GLU A 552 20.60 9.84 47.95
N HIS A 553 20.47 8.53 47.71
CA HIS A 553 19.16 7.85 47.75
C HIS A 553 18.84 7.03 49.02
N THR A 554 19.67 7.10 50.06
CA THR A 554 19.48 6.31 51.31
C THR A 554 19.28 7.11 52.60
N LEU A 555 18.89 8.39 52.49
CA LEU A 555 18.49 9.19 53.65
C LEU A 555 17.21 9.95 53.34
N ASN A 556 16.06 9.28 53.53
CA ASN A 556 14.79 9.86 54.01
C ASN A 556 13.69 8.80 53.98
N SER A 557 13.78 7.85 54.89
CA SER A 557 12.63 7.09 55.37
C SER A 557 12.75 7.02 56.88
N GLU A 558 12.07 7.94 57.58
CA GLU A 558 11.50 7.78 58.93
C GLU A 558 11.04 9.15 59.47
N ALA A 559 9.74 9.26 59.82
CA ALA A 559 9.12 10.09 60.87
C ALA A 559 7.77 10.77 60.47
N THR A 560 6.67 10.13 60.89
CA THR A 560 5.50 10.67 61.64
C THR A 560 4.96 12.09 61.34
N VAL A 561 3.72 12.24 60.82
CA VAL A 561 2.40 12.36 61.54
C VAL A 561 2.02 13.80 61.98
N LYS A 562 0.80 14.21 61.54
CA LYS A 562 -0.20 15.16 62.11
C LYS A 562 -0.33 16.63 61.65
N GLU A 563 -1.59 16.92 61.28
CA GLU A 563 -2.46 18.07 61.61
C GLU A 563 -2.36 19.46 60.92
N SER A 564 -3.49 19.80 60.27
CA SER A 564 -4.31 21.03 60.40
C SER A 564 -3.93 22.36 59.73
N VAL A 565 -4.87 22.81 58.86
CA VAL A 565 -5.61 24.10 58.87
C VAL A 565 -4.94 25.39 58.35
N GLU A 566 -5.62 25.91 57.31
CA GLU A 566 -5.88 27.30 56.87
C GLU A 566 -4.75 28.30 56.51
N ASP A 567 -5.06 29.00 55.40
CA ASP A 567 -4.88 30.44 55.17
C ASP A 567 -3.54 30.97 54.61
N ILE A 568 -3.53 31.34 53.31
CA ILE A 568 -3.57 32.75 52.83
C ILE A 568 -3.12 32.92 51.36
N SER A 569 -3.95 33.71 50.67
CA SER A 569 -3.72 34.61 49.51
C SER A 569 -3.48 34.07 48.09
N GLU A 570 -4.44 34.46 47.25
CA GLU A 570 -4.32 34.84 45.85
C GLU A 570 -3.08 35.73 45.59
N GLU A 571 -2.06 35.22 44.88
CA GLU A 571 -1.24 36.01 43.96
C GLU A 571 -0.36 35.09 43.10
N SER A 572 -0.75 34.88 41.84
CA SER A 572 0.14 34.56 40.67
C SER A 572 -0.62 33.91 39.51
N LEU A 573 -1.82 34.39 39.21
CA LEU A 573 -2.47 34.19 37.91
C LEU A 573 -1.92 35.20 36.89
N ASN A 574 -0.65 35.06 36.50
CA ASN A 574 -0.10 35.58 35.23
C ASN A 574 1.39 35.25 35.10
N LYS A 575 1.73 34.13 34.45
CA LYS A 575 2.99 33.99 33.71
C LYS A 575 2.75 33.22 32.41
N PRO A 576 3.01 33.81 31.23
CA PRO A 576 3.01 33.06 29.98
C PRO A 576 4.18 32.06 29.99
N ARG A 577 3.94 30.85 29.48
CA ARG A 577 4.99 29.85 29.24
C ARG A 577 6.04 30.44 28.28
N PRO A 578 7.35 30.23 28.51
CA PRO A 578 8.37 30.70 27.59
C PRO A 578 8.21 29.98 26.25
N ARG A 579 8.03 30.77 25.17
CA ARG A 579 8.30 30.30 23.81
C ARG A 579 9.79 30.00 23.75
N SER A 580 10.16 28.73 23.59
CA SER A 580 11.51 28.39 23.17
C SER A 580 11.68 28.88 21.73
N SER A 581 12.39 29.98 21.57
CA SER A 581 13.01 30.35 20.30
C SER A 581 14.08 29.31 20.01
N TYR A 582 13.74 28.27 19.25
CA TYR A 582 14.72 27.44 18.58
C TYR A 582 15.01 28.11 17.24
N GLU A 583 16.13 28.80 17.17
CA GLU A 583 16.71 29.27 15.92
C GLU A 583 16.89 28.09 14.96
N ASN A 584 16.51 28.31 13.72
CA ASN A 584 16.64 27.36 12.63
C ASN A 584 18.11 27.33 12.19
N PRO A 585 18.86 26.23 12.33
CA PRO A 585 20.28 26.19 11.95
C PRO A 585 20.51 26.18 10.42
N PHE A 586 19.48 26.50 9.63
CA PHE A 586 19.49 26.46 8.17
C PHE A 586 19.19 27.81 7.49
N GLU A 587 19.08 28.91 8.24
CA GLU A 587 18.96 30.26 7.64
C GLU A 587 20.32 30.86 7.21
N GLU A 588 21.44 30.47 7.81
CA GLU A 588 22.75 31.09 7.53
C GLU A 588 23.45 30.63 6.23
N ASN A 589 22.92 29.63 5.52
CA ASN A 589 23.56 29.11 4.30
C ASN A 589 22.95 29.64 2.98
N GLU A 590 21.84 30.37 2.98
CA GLU A 590 21.32 31.00 1.74
C GLU A 590 21.94 32.40 1.50
N GLU A 591 22.24 33.18 2.53
CA GLU A 591 22.86 34.51 2.34
C GLU A 591 24.35 34.43 1.96
N ASN A 592 25.10 33.46 2.48
CA ASN A 592 26.51 33.26 2.14
C ASN A 592 26.71 32.76 0.69
N VAL A 593 25.74 32.02 0.14
CA VAL A 593 25.80 31.51 -1.24
C VAL A 593 25.49 32.62 -2.27
N ILE A 594 24.70 33.63 -1.92
CA ILE A 594 24.46 34.78 -2.81
C ILE A 594 25.69 35.73 -2.82
N ALA A 595 26.43 35.83 -1.71
CA ALA A 595 27.66 36.60 -1.65
C ALA A 595 28.81 35.94 -2.44
N GLU A 596 29.02 34.62 -2.27
CA GLU A 596 30.08 33.88 -2.97
C GLU A 596 29.87 33.81 -4.50
N TYR A 597 28.63 33.67 -4.98
CA TYR A 597 28.36 33.66 -6.43
C TYR A 597 28.43 35.04 -7.10
N SER A 598 28.37 36.15 -6.35
CA SER A 598 28.51 37.49 -6.92
C SER A 598 29.97 37.92 -7.11
N ASP A 599 30.88 37.45 -6.24
CA ASP A 599 32.30 37.79 -6.29
C ASP A 599 33.09 36.94 -7.31
N GLU A 600 32.65 35.72 -7.59
CA GLU A 600 33.27 34.86 -8.61
C GLU A 600 32.96 35.33 -10.04
N TYR A 601 31.77 35.91 -10.27
CA TYR A 601 31.38 36.45 -11.58
C TYR A 601 32.03 37.82 -11.89
N TYR A 602 32.44 38.59 -10.87
CA TYR A 602 33.14 39.86 -11.06
C TYR A 602 34.66 39.71 -11.24
N LYS A 603 35.25 38.58 -10.85
CA LYS A 603 36.68 38.28 -11.03
C LYS A 603 37.04 37.64 -12.38
N GLU A 604 36.08 37.04 -13.09
CA GLU A 604 36.31 36.49 -14.44
C GLU A 604 36.17 37.52 -15.58
N VAL A 605 35.71 38.75 -15.31
CA VAL A 605 35.49 39.79 -16.34
C VAL A 605 36.58 40.87 -16.38
N GLN A 606 37.63 40.79 -15.54
CA GLN A 606 38.76 41.74 -15.52
C GLN A 606 40.12 41.14 -15.90
N GLY A 607 40.14 39.96 -16.53
CA GLY A 607 41.35 39.28 -16.97
C GLY A 607 41.52 39.17 -18.48
N PHE A 608 41.26 40.25 -19.25
CA PHE A 608 41.69 40.32 -20.65
C PHE A 608 42.17 41.73 -20.99
N ASP A 609 43.48 41.90 -20.89
CA ASP A 609 44.20 43.10 -21.29
C ASP A 609 44.22 43.21 -22.81
N LEU A 610 43.93 44.41 -23.30
CA LEU A 610 44.04 44.83 -24.68
C LEU A 610 45.52 44.92 -25.08
N ALA A 611 45.90 44.19 -26.13
CA ALA A 611 47.07 44.53 -26.93
C ALA A 611 46.75 44.35 -28.41
N ASP A 612 46.92 45.45 -29.13
CA ASP A 612 46.84 45.65 -30.57
C ASP A 612 47.44 44.49 -31.41
N ASP A 613 46.76 44.09 -32.48
CA ASP A 613 47.35 44.29 -33.81
C ASP A 613 46.35 44.15 -34.96
N CYS A 614 46.51 45.05 -35.93
CA CYS A 614 45.78 45.10 -37.19
C CYS A 614 46.25 44.00 -38.15
N ARG A 615 45.34 43.42 -38.97
CA ARG A 615 45.42 43.35 -40.45
C ARG A 615 44.61 42.21 -41.07
N HIS A 616 43.82 42.62 -42.07
CA HIS A 616 43.64 42.05 -43.42
C HIS A 616 43.19 40.59 -43.65
N ASP A 617 42.10 40.55 -44.43
CA ASP A 617 41.86 39.77 -45.65
C ASP A 617 41.24 38.36 -45.57
N ASP A 618 40.06 38.29 -46.21
CA ASP A 618 39.61 37.33 -47.23
C ASP A 618 39.60 35.83 -46.91
N ILE A 619 38.39 35.27 -46.75
CA ILE A 619 37.66 34.40 -47.72
C ILE A 619 36.37 33.88 -47.07
#